data_AF-A0AAJ5BYH7-F1
#
_entry.id   AF-A0AAJ5BYH7-F1
#
_cell.length_a   1.000
_cell.length_b   1.000
_cell.length_c   1.000
_cell.angle_alpha   90.00
_cell.angle_beta   90.00
_cell.angle_gamma   90.00
#
_symmetry.space_group_name_H-M   'P 1'
#
loop_
_entity.id
_entity.type
_entity.pdbx_description
1 polymer ?
#
loop_
_entity_poly.entity_id
_entity_poly.type
_entity_poly.pdbx_seq_one_letter_code
_entity_poly.pdbx_strand_id
1 'polypeptide(L)'
;MAIGLASCSKETLNYAERDTALNLLRANKWFSVVETTKEEGKEPEVDTLVGDDETQYIEFRANNNAYIMLKDANFAPAIPYSMPEKKTLVFDGVTYQIQESLIGSIKKFTGVNVTGTTTRTIVFTRR
;
A
#
# COMPACT_ATOMS: atom_id res chain seq x y z
N MET A 1 -19.14 -20.76 -34.09
CA MET A 1 -18.88 -20.81 -32.64
C MET A 1 -17.44 -20.36 -32.41
N ALA A 2 -17.23 -19.11 -32.02
CA ALA A 2 -15.90 -18.60 -31.70
C ALA A 2 -15.56 -19.05 -30.27
N ILE A 3 -14.62 -19.98 -30.15
CA ILE A 3 -14.14 -20.49 -28.87
C ILE A 3 -13.40 -19.34 -28.17
N GLY A 4 -13.96 -18.89 -27.06
CA GLY A 4 -13.48 -17.75 -26.28
C GLY A 4 -12.13 -18.03 -25.65
N LEU A 5 -11.06 -17.55 -26.28
CA LEU A 5 -9.70 -17.49 -25.73
C LEU A 5 -9.41 -16.16 -25.01
N ALA A 6 -10.40 -15.27 -24.88
CA ALA A 6 -10.20 -13.93 -24.31
C ALA A 6 -10.27 -13.87 -22.77
N SER A 7 -10.90 -14.84 -22.10
CA SER A 7 -11.05 -14.80 -20.63
C SER A 7 -9.75 -15.16 -19.90
N CYS A 8 -9.09 -16.25 -20.30
CA CYS A 8 -7.84 -16.69 -19.64
C CYS A 8 -6.71 -15.66 -19.78
N SER A 9 -6.64 -14.92 -20.88
CA SER A 9 -5.59 -13.91 -21.09
C SER A 9 -5.71 -12.73 -20.14
N LYS A 10 -6.93 -12.25 -19.87
CA LYS A 10 -7.16 -11.08 -19.00
C LYS A 10 -6.97 -11.41 -17.53
N GLU A 11 -7.44 -12.58 -17.11
CA GLU A 11 -7.26 -13.06 -15.73
C GLU A 11 -5.78 -13.31 -15.44
N THR A 12 -5.07 -14.00 -16.34
CA THR A 12 -3.63 -14.26 -16.20
C THR A 12 -2.80 -12.97 -16.18
N LEU A 13 -3.12 -12.00 -17.04
CA LEU A 13 -2.45 -10.69 -17.07
C LEU A 13 -2.62 -9.95 -15.74
N ASN A 14 -3.85 -9.91 -15.21
CA ASN A 14 -4.14 -9.26 -13.93
C ASN A 14 -3.37 -9.91 -12.77
N TYR A 15 -3.23 -11.24 -12.74
CA TYR A 15 -2.43 -11.94 -11.73
C TYR A 15 -0.94 -11.61 -11.85
N ALA A 16 -0.39 -11.57 -13.07
CA ALA A 16 1.01 -11.22 -13.30
C ALA A 16 1.32 -9.75 -12.91
N GLU A 17 0.43 -8.82 -13.25
CA GLU A 17 0.54 -7.42 -12.85
C GLU A 17 0.45 -7.25 -11.32
N ARG A 18 -0.45 -7.98 -10.66
CA ARG A 18 -0.56 -7.99 -9.20
C ARG A 18 0.72 -8.52 -8.55
N ASP A 19 1.25 -9.64 -9.04
CA ASP A 19 2.49 -10.21 -8.49
C ASP A 19 3.67 -9.25 -8.67
N THR A 20 3.77 -8.63 -9.85
CA THR A 20 4.77 -7.59 -10.12
C THR A 20 4.65 -6.42 -9.15
N ALA A 21 3.44 -5.91 -8.93
CA ALA A 21 3.18 -4.83 -7.98
C ALA A 21 3.53 -5.22 -6.55
N LEU A 22 3.16 -6.43 -6.12
CA LEU A 22 3.45 -6.97 -4.79
C LEU A 22 4.97 -7.16 -4.59
N ASN A 23 5.67 -7.66 -5.61
CA ASN A 23 7.13 -7.81 -5.55
C ASN A 23 7.82 -6.44 -5.48
N LEU A 24 7.35 -5.43 -6.20
CA LEU A 24 7.88 -4.07 -6.10
C LEU A 24 7.61 -3.47 -4.71
N LEU A 25 6.41 -3.68 -4.14
CA LEU A 25 6.11 -3.26 -2.78
C LEU A 25 7.08 -3.87 -1.75
N ARG A 26 7.37 -5.18 -1.89
CA ARG A 26 8.24 -5.96 -1.00
C ARG A 26 9.73 -5.71 -1.21
N ALA A 27 10.15 -5.39 -2.44
CA ALA A 27 11.55 -5.16 -2.78
C ALA A 27 12.07 -3.80 -2.31
N ASN A 28 11.17 -2.88 -1.91
CA ASN A 28 11.53 -1.53 -1.51
C ASN A 28 11.34 -1.31 -0.01
N LYS A 29 12.19 -0.43 0.53
CA LYS A 29 11.98 0.23 1.81
C LYS A 29 11.27 1.55 1.56
N TRP A 30 10.26 1.84 2.35
CA TRP A 30 9.47 3.07 2.27
C TRP A 30 9.86 3.94 3.45
N PHE A 31 10.36 5.13 3.16
CA PHE A 31 11.01 6.01 4.15
C PHE A 31 10.11 7.14 4.65
N SER A 32 8.94 7.30 4.03
CA SER A 32 7.88 8.16 4.55
C SER A 32 6.54 7.49 4.27
N VAL A 33 5.73 7.38 5.32
CA VAL A 33 4.37 6.87 5.26
C VAL A 33 3.50 7.79 6.09
N VAL A 34 2.58 8.47 5.42
CA VAL A 34 1.67 9.43 6.04
C VAL A 34 0.25 9.01 5.74
N GLU A 35 -0.56 8.84 6.77
CA GLU A 35 -1.99 8.67 6.69
C GLU A 35 -2.68 10.01 6.95
N THR A 36 -3.74 10.29 6.20
CA THR A 36 -4.58 11.47 6.38
C THR A 36 -6.04 11.04 6.39
N THR A 37 -6.72 11.29 7.50
CA THR A 37 -8.15 11.05 7.64
C THR A 37 -8.89 12.38 7.55
N LYS A 38 -9.78 12.49 6.58
CA LYS A 38 -10.65 13.65 6.39
C LYS A 38 -12.10 13.24 6.55
N GLU A 39 -12.78 13.84 7.52
CA GLU A 39 -14.22 13.74 7.70
C GLU A 39 -14.89 15.04 7.25
N GLU A 40 -16.12 14.97 6.71
CA GLU A 40 -16.88 16.16 6.33
C GLU A 40 -17.11 17.09 7.53
N GLY A 41 -16.80 18.38 7.34
CA GLY A 41 -16.96 19.41 8.37
C GLY A 41 -15.90 19.42 9.48
N LYS A 42 -14.88 18.56 9.40
CA LYS A 42 -13.74 18.54 10.35
C LYS A 42 -12.43 18.88 9.65
N GLU A 43 -11.47 19.36 10.45
CA GLU A 43 -10.08 19.47 10.00
C GLU A 43 -9.49 18.08 9.75
N PRO A 44 -8.61 17.94 8.74
CA PRO A 44 -7.97 16.66 8.45
C PRO A 44 -7.01 16.27 9.58
N GLU A 45 -7.12 15.02 10.04
CA GLU A 45 -6.18 14.41 10.95
C GLU A 45 -5.03 13.78 10.14
N VAL A 46 -3.79 14.05 10.52
CA VAL A 46 -2.59 13.55 9.83
C VAL A 46 -1.78 12.72 10.81
N ASP A 47 -1.53 11.48 10.44
CA ASP A 47 -0.70 10.54 11.20
C ASP A 47 0.53 10.16 10.38
N THR A 48 1.71 10.25 11.00
CA THR A 48 2.98 9.88 10.35
C THR A 48 3.43 8.53 10.91
N LEU A 49 3.22 7.48 10.12
CA LEU A 49 3.63 6.12 10.48
C LEU A 49 5.13 5.90 10.27
N VAL A 50 5.72 6.58 9.29
CA VAL A 50 7.16 6.52 9.00
C VAL A 50 7.65 7.88 8.51
N GLY A 51 8.84 8.29 8.94
CA GLY A 51 9.53 9.50 8.47
C GLY A 51 9.65 10.59 9.54
N ASP A 52 9.21 10.31 10.76
CA ASP A 52 9.35 11.13 11.96
C ASP A 52 10.72 10.95 12.67
N ASP A 53 10.84 11.47 13.89
CA ASP A 53 12.07 11.40 14.67
C ASP A 53 12.35 10.01 15.29
N GLU A 54 11.37 9.11 15.36
CA GLU A 54 11.45 7.77 15.96
C GLU A 54 11.63 6.64 14.91
N THR A 55 11.12 6.83 13.69
CA THR A 55 11.07 5.77 12.66
C THR A 55 12.12 5.92 11.54
N GLN A 56 12.52 4.81 10.90
CA GLN A 56 13.48 4.79 9.79
C GLN A 56 12.84 4.46 8.44
N TYR A 57 12.15 3.32 8.36
CA TYR A 57 11.49 2.83 7.16
C TYR A 57 10.44 1.78 7.51
N ILE A 58 9.50 1.52 6.63
CA ILE A 58 8.69 0.30 6.64
C ILE A 58 9.10 -0.62 5.49
N GLU A 59 9.08 -1.92 5.75
CA GLU A 59 9.26 -2.95 4.74
C GLU A 59 8.12 -3.97 4.77
N PHE A 60 7.73 -4.45 3.60
CA PHE A 60 6.67 -5.44 3.42
C PHE A 60 7.31 -6.82 3.22
N ARG A 61 6.98 -7.80 4.06
CA ARG A 61 7.59 -9.13 4.02
C ARG A 61 6.63 -10.19 3.47
N ALA A 62 7.19 -11.29 2.98
CA ALA A 62 6.41 -12.37 2.35
C ALA A 62 5.44 -13.10 3.31
N ASN A 63 5.59 -12.90 4.63
CA ASN A 63 4.71 -13.45 5.67
C ASN A 63 3.41 -12.64 5.88
N ASN A 64 3.04 -11.79 4.91
CA ASN A 64 1.85 -10.91 4.95
C ASN A 64 1.87 -9.88 6.11
N ASN A 65 3.05 -9.57 6.63
CA ASN A 65 3.23 -8.49 7.60
C ASN A 65 4.22 -7.44 7.09
N ALA A 66 3.91 -6.19 7.37
CA ALA A 66 4.81 -5.06 7.24
C ALA A 66 5.42 -4.73 8.61
N TYR A 67 6.65 -4.24 8.59
CA TYR A 67 7.40 -3.94 9.81
C TYR A 67 8.03 -2.57 9.69
N ILE A 68 7.73 -1.70 10.66
CA ILE A 68 8.38 -0.40 10.79
C ILE A 68 9.67 -0.60 11.57
N MET A 69 10.80 -0.27 10.95
CA MET A 69 12.10 -0.20 11.60
C MET A 69 12.19 1.11 12.37
N LEU A 70 12.41 1.01 13.68
CA LEU A 70 12.63 2.14 14.57
C LEU A 70 14.10 2.57 14.54
N LYS A 71 14.40 3.81 14.94
CA LYS A 71 15.78 4.32 14.97
C LYS A 71 16.67 3.66 16.01
N ASP A 72 16.10 3.08 17.06
CA ASP A 72 16.82 2.25 18.03
C ASP A 72 17.13 0.83 17.53
N ALA A 73 16.82 0.55 16.26
CA ALA A 73 17.06 -0.71 15.56
C ALA A 73 16.18 -1.90 15.97
N ASN A 74 15.07 -1.65 16.68
CA ASN A 74 13.99 -2.61 16.85
C ASN A 74 12.89 -2.44 15.78
N PHE A 75 12.08 -3.48 15.62
CA PHE A 75 10.86 -3.40 14.82
C PHE A 75 9.65 -3.11 15.71
N ALA A 76 8.78 -2.22 15.23
CA ALA A 76 7.44 -2.05 15.79
C ALA A 76 6.61 -3.34 15.65
N PRO A 77 5.45 -3.45 16.33
CA PRO A 77 4.51 -4.54 16.12
C PRO A 77 4.20 -4.77 14.63
N ALA A 78 4.00 -6.03 14.27
CA ALA A 78 3.71 -6.43 12.90
C ALA A 78 2.37 -5.84 12.43
N ILE A 79 2.36 -5.24 11.24
CA ILE A 79 1.16 -4.68 10.63
C ILE A 79 0.69 -5.64 9.54
N PRO A 80 -0.51 -6.24 9.64
CA PRO A 80 -1.00 -7.15 8.62
C PRO A 80 -1.25 -6.39 7.31
N TYR A 81 -0.87 -7.00 6.19
CA TYR A 81 -1.18 -6.46 4.87
C TYR A 81 -1.47 -7.57 3.86
N SER A 82 -2.22 -7.21 2.82
CA SER A 82 -2.39 -8.05 1.64
C SER A 82 -2.65 -7.20 0.40
N MET A 83 -2.39 -7.78 -0.77
CA MET A 83 -2.66 -7.12 -2.05
C MET A 83 -3.56 -8.04 -2.89
N PRO A 84 -4.88 -8.08 -2.60
CA PRO A 84 -5.78 -9.03 -3.28
C PRO A 84 -5.84 -8.80 -4.80
N GLU A 85 -5.69 -7.55 -5.24
CA GLU A 85 -5.68 -7.13 -6.64
C GLU A 85 -4.55 -6.14 -6.92
N LYS A 86 -4.19 -5.94 -8.20
CA LYS A 86 -3.04 -5.10 -8.63
C LYS A 86 -3.09 -3.63 -8.19
N LYS A 87 -4.25 -3.13 -7.76
CA LYS A 87 -4.43 -1.76 -7.25
C LYS A 87 -5.17 -1.72 -5.91
N THR A 88 -5.31 -2.85 -5.23
CA THR A 88 -6.00 -2.92 -3.94
C THR A 88 -5.00 -3.34 -2.89
N LEU A 89 -4.74 -2.48 -1.91
CA LEU A 89 -3.90 -2.76 -0.75
C LEU A 89 -4.79 -2.81 0.49
N VAL A 90 -4.81 -3.94 1.19
CA VAL A 90 -5.33 -4.01 2.55
C VAL A 90 -4.16 -3.79 3.49
N PHE A 91 -4.19 -2.75 4.31
CA PHE A 91 -3.14 -2.40 5.25
C PHE A 91 -3.77 -2.05 6.60
N ASP A 92 -3.33 -2.73 7.66
CA ASP A 92 -3.91 -2.63 9.00
C ASP A 92 -5.44 -2.78 9.04
N GLY A 93 -5.96 -3.70 8.22
CA GLY A 93 -7.40 -3.94 8.09
C GLY A 93 -8.17 -2.93 7.22
N VAL A 94 -7.54 -1.83 6.78
CA VAL A 94 -8.16 -0.83 5.90
C VAL A 94 -7.88 -1.17 4.43
N THR A 95 -8.92 -1.17 3.60
CA THR A 95 -8.80 -1.44 2.16
C THR A 95 -8.61 -0.14 1.37
N TYR A 96 -7.42 0.05 0.83
CA TYR A 96 -7.03 1.20 0.02
C TYR A 96 -7.02 0.88 -1.48
N GLN A 97 -7.60 1.78 -2.27
CA GLN A 97 -7.47 1.81 -3.73
C GLN A 97 -6.26 2.65 -4.14
N ILE A 98 -5.28 2.00 -4.72
CA ILE A 98 -4.03 2.60 -5.18
C ILE A 98 -4.30 3.39 -6.47
N GLN A 99 -4.01 4.68 -6.45
CA GLN A 99 -4.29 5.57 -7.58
C GLN A 99 -3.30 5.35 -8.73
N GLU A 100 -2.01 5.25 -8.40
CA GLU A 100 -0.92 5.04 -9.34
C GLU A 100 -0.81 3.59 -9.81
N SER A 101 -0.06 3.35 -10.90
CA SER A 101 0.42 2.00 -11.20
C SER A 101 1.63 1.72 -10.31
N LEU A 102 1.64 0.57 -9.63
CA LEU A 102 2.81 0.14 -8.87
C LEU A 102 3.92 -0.45 -9.75
N ILE A 103 3.67 -0.64 -11.05
CA ILE A 103 4.63 -1.25 -11.98
C ILE A 103 5.65 -0.21 -12.44
N GLY A 104 6.94 -0.53 -12.31
CA GLY A 104 8.05 0.30 -12.76
C GLY A 104 8.80 1.02 -11.62
N SER A 105 9.42 2.17 -11.92
CA SER A 105 10.26 2.92 -10.98
C SER A 105 9.46 3.79 -10.01
N ILE A 106 8.48 3.23 -9.32
CA ILE A 106 7.58 3.98 -8.44
C ILE A 106 8.34 4.60 -7.27
N LYS A 107 8.37 5.93 -7.16
CA LYS A 107 8.96 6.60 -5.99
C LYS A 107 7.94 6.85 -4.89
N LYS A 108 6.66 6.88 -5.26
CA LYS A 108 5.54 7.21 -4.41
C LYS A 108 4.32 6.46 -4.91
N PHE A 109 3.47 6.03 -4.00
CA PHE A 109 2.10 5.66 -4.33
C PHE A 109 1.14 6.12 -3.24
N THR A 110 -0.12 6.25 -3.62
CA THR A 110 -1.21 6.80 -2.82
C THR A 110 -2.36 5.79 -2.80
N GLY A 111 -2.71 5.32 -1.62
CA GLY A 111 -3.91 4.53 -1.36
C GLY A 111 -5.04 5.41 -0.86
N VAL A 112 -6.26 5.20 -1.36
CA VAL A 112 -7.46 5.94 -0.91
C VAL A 112 -8.55 4.96 -0.47
N ASN A 113 -9.10 5.17 0.71
CA ASN A 113 -10.30 4.50 1.20
C ASN A 113 -11.38 5.57 1.43
N VAL A 114 -12.58 5.35 0.89
CA VAL A 114 -13.73 6.23 1.13
C VAL A 114 -14.83 5.39 1.76
N THR A 115 -15.25 5.79 2.96
CA THR A 115 -16.32 5.13 3.72
C THR A 115 -17.30 6.20 4.19
N GLY A 116 -18.48 6.26 3.57
CA GLY A 116 -19.45 7.31 3.85
C GLY A 116 -18.88 8.70 3.57
N THR A 117 -18.87 9.56 4.60
CA THR A 117 -18.31 10.93 4.56
C THR A 117 -16.83 11.00 4.95
N THR A 118 -16.20 9.85 5.25
CA THR A 118 -14.80 9.78 5.68
C THR A 118 -13.92 9.32 4.52
N THR A 119 -12.85 10.07 4.24
CA THR A 119 -11.80 9.70 3.29
C THR A 119 -10.50 9.49 4.05
N ARG A 120 -9.92 8.29 3.94
CA ARG A 120 -8.57 8.00 4.39
C ARG A 120 -7.63 7.92 3.20
N THR A 121 -6.53 8.63 3.28
CA THR A 121 -5.48 8.62 2.26
C THR A 121 -4.19 8.17 2.92
N ILE A 122 -3.53 7.16 2.37
CA ILE A 122 -2.20 6.72 2.83
C ILE A 122 -1.19 6.91 1.71
N VAL A 123 -0.06 7.53 2.02
CA VAL A 123 0.96 7.88 1.05
C VAL A 123 2.27 7.23 1.43
N PHE A 124 2.78 6.35 0.58
CA PHE A 124 4.07 5.69 0.75
C PHE A 124 5.08 6.33 -0.20
N THR A 125 6.24 6.72 0.33
CA THR A 125 7.33 7.33 -0.44
C THR A 125 8.66 6.62 -0.17
N ARG A 126 9.43 6.33 -1.22
CA ARG A 126 10.81 5.88 -1.16
C ARG A 126 11.78 7.00 -1.58
N ARG A 127 13.07 6.83 -1.30
CA ARG A 127 14.14 7.76 -1.70
C ARG A 127 14.52 7.58 -3.18
#